data_AF-A0A1Z9H738-F1
#
_entry.id   AF-A0A1Z9H738-F1
#
_cell.length_a   1.000
_cell.length_b   1.000
_cell.length_c   1.000
_cell.angle_alpha   90.00
_cell.angle_beta   90.00
_cell.angle_gamma   90.00
#
_symmetry.space_group_name_H-M   'P 1'
#
loop_
_entity.id
_entity.type
_entity.pdbx_description
1 polymer ?
#
loop_
_entity_poly.entity_id
_entity_poly.type
_entity_poly.pdbx_seq_one_letter_code
_entity_poly.pdbx_strand_id
1 'polypeptide(L)' 'MKELTAKFDENISLKDFDKEIKKLIQNFPSEINVLVKVMSQTDCIFVSIVENFDKNALERITWSLAGIEL' A
#
# COMPACT_ATOMS: atom_id res chain seq x y z
N MET A 1 -6.64 12.57 8.26
CA MET A 1 -6.31 11.21 7.85
C MET A 1 -5.02 11.30 7.07
N LYS A 2 -3.98 10.62 7.51
CA LYS A 2 -2.70 10.61 6.79
C LYS A 2 -2.80 9.64 5.60
N GLU A 3 -2.39 10.09 4.43
CA GLU A 3 -2.23 9.28 3.22
C GLU A 3 -0.80 9.45 2.70
N LEU A 4 -0.19 8.35 2.27
CA LEU A 4 1.12 8.34 1.64
C LEU A 4 1.00 7.60 0.31
N THR A 5 1.34 8.28 -0.78
CA THR A 5 1.30 7.72 -2.12
C THR A 5 2.71 7.47 -2.66
N ALA A 6 2.87 6.39 -3.43
CA ALA A 6 4.10 6.06 -4.11
C ALA A 6 3.80 5.52 -5.51
N LYS A 7 4.68 5.86 -6.47
CA LYS A 7 4.68 5.31 -7.83
C LYS A 7 5.90 4.39 -7.95
N PHE A 8 5.67 3.19 -8.45
CA PHE A 8 6.70 2.19 -8.74
C PHE A 8 6.73 1.88 -10.23
N ASP A 9 7.91 1.49 -10.71
CA ASP A 9 8.08 0.91 -12.04
C ASP A 9 7.25 -0.37 -12.15
N GLU A 10 6.61 -0.61 -13.29
CA GLU A 10 5.84 -1.85 -13.52
C GLU A 10 6.70 -3.12 -13.43
N ASN A 11 7.99 -3.02 -13.72
CA ASN A 11 8.93 -4.13 -13.71
C ASN A 11 9.60 -4.33 -12.34
N ILE A 12 9.17 -3.60 -11.31
CA ILE A 12 9.69 -3.78 -9.96
C ILE A 12 9.51 -5.24 -9.53
N SER A 13 10.57 -5.83 -8.97
CA SER A 13 10.46 -7.18 -8.44
C SER A 13 9.51 -7.17 -7.24
N LEU A 14 8.71 -8.24 -7.06
CA LEU A 14 7.82 -8.35 -5.90
C LEU A 14 8.57 -8.22 -4.56
N LYS A 15 9.82 -8.66 -4.51
CA LYS A 15 10.69 -8.56 -3.33
C LYS A 15 11.08 -7.12 -3.02
N ASP A 16 11.46 -6.35 -4.04
CA ASP A 16 11.82 -4.95 -3.85
C ASP A 16 10.58 -4.11 -3.54
N PHE A 17 9.45 -4.41 -4.20
CA PHE A 17 8.16 -3.81 -3.90
C PHE A 17 7.79 -4.01 -2.41
N ASP A 18 7.77 -5.25 -1.91
CA ASP A 18 7.47 -5.54 -0.50
C ASP A 18 8.43 -4.81 0.47
N LYS A 19 9.72 -4.76 0.13
CA LYS A 19 10.71 -4.03 0.93
C LYS A 19 10.42 -2.54 1.00
N GLU A 20 10.09 -1.90 -0.12
CA GLU A 20 9.75 -0.48 -0.16
C GLU A 20 8.42 -0.19 0.55
N ILE A 21 7.39 -1.04 0.37
CA ILE A 21 6.13 -0.88 1.10
C ILE A 21 6.34 -0.94 2.62
N LYS A 22 7.15 -1.88 3.11
CA LYS A 22 7.48 -1.97 4.54
C LYS A 22 8.13 -0.69 5.07
N LYS A 23 9.03 -0.05 4.30
CA LYS A 23 9.60 1.25 4.68
C LYS A 23 8.56 2.35 4.71
N LEU A 24 7.67 2.40 3.73
CA LEU A 24 6.61 3.41 3.68
C LEU A 24 5.67 3.28 4.89
N ILE A 25 5.32 2.06 5.29
CA ILE A 25 4.48 1.78 6.48
C ILE A 25 5.12 2.29 7.78
N GLN A 26 6.45 2.36 7.88
CA GLN A 26 7.13 2.92 9.06
C GLN A 26 6.82 4.41 9.29
N ASN A 27 6.26 5.12 8.30
CA ASN A 27 5.78 6.48 8.46
C ASN A 27 4.47 6.58 9.25
N PHE A 28 3.82 5.45 9.57
CA PHE A 28 2.59 5.39 10.35
C PHE A 28 2.88 4.81 11.74
N PRO A 29 2.16 5.27 12.79
CA PRO A 29 2.28 4.71 14.14
C PRO A 29 2.10 3.18 14.15
N SER A 30 2.77 2.51 15.09
CA SER A 30 2.71 1.05 15.24
C SER A 30 1.34 0.54 15.69
N GLU A 31 0.58 1.39 16.37
CA GLU A 31 -0.71 1.09 16.98
C GLU A 31 -1.87 1.25 16.00
N ILE A 32 -1.60 1.79 14.81
CA ILE A 32 -2.61 2.05 13.78
C ILE A 32 -2.50 0.99 12.69
N ASN A 33 -3.64 0.40 12.34
CA ASN A 33 -3.76 -0.45 11.17
C ASN A 33 -3.69 0.43 9.91
N VAL A 34 -3.15 -0.10 8.82
CA VAL A 34 -3.03 0.61 7.54
C VAL A 34 -3.67 -0.19 6.42
N LEU A 35 -4.30 0.51 5.49
CA LEU A 35 -4.83 -0.04 4.26
C LEU A 35 -3.88 0.32 3.12
N VAL A 36 -3.30 -0.68 2.50
CA VAL A 36 -2.45 -0.57 1.32
C VAL A 36 -3.32 -0.83 0.09
N LYS A 37 -3.59 0.22 -0.67
CA LYS A 37 -4.31 0.15 -1.94
C LYS A 37 -3.30 0.12 -3.07
N VAL A 38 -3.37 -0.91 -3.90
CA VAL A 38 -2.50 -1.07 -5.07
C VAL A 38 -3.35 -0.93 -6.33
N MET A 39 -2.89 -0.10 -7.26
CA MET A 39 -3.47 0.12 -8.58
C MET A 39 -2.38 -0.12 -9.62
N SER A 40 -2.62 -1.03 -10.56
CA SER A 40 -1.73 -1.23 -11.70
C SER A 40 -2.26 -0.43 -12.88
N GLN A 41 -1.37 0.31 -13.55
CA GLN A 41 -1.60 0.93 -14.84
C GLN A 41 -0.62 0.34 -15.87
N THR A 42 -0.76 0.73 -17.14
CA THR A 42 -0.02 0.15 -18.27
C THR A 42 1.50 0.28 -18.17
N ASP A 43 2.04 1.24 -17.41
CA ASP A 43 3.49 1.52 -17.30
C ASP A 43 3.99 1.61 -15.85
N CYS A 44 3.10 1.43 -14.87
CA CYS A 44 3.45 1.66 -13.47
C CYS A 44 2.48 1.06 -12.47
N ILE A 45 2.94 0.98 -11.22
CA ILE A 45 2.14 0.58 -10.08
C ILE A 45 2.01 1.77 -9.13
N PHE A 46 0.79 2.18 -8.84
CA PHE A 46 0.48 3.18 -7.83
C PHE A 46 0.08 2.50 -6.53
N VAL A 47 0.59 3.04 -5.42
CA VAL A 47 0.23 2.58 -4.08
C VAL A 47 -0.21 3.76 -3.24
N SER A 48 -1.36 3.64 -2.59
CA SER A 48 -1.80 4.53 -1.51
C SER A 48 -1.80 3.75 -0.20
N ILE A 49 -1.12 4.28 0.81
CA ILE A 49 -1.16 3.77 2.18
C ILE A 49 -1.94 4.78 3.02
N VAL A 50 -3.04 4.35 3.59
CA VAL A 50 -3.92 5.18 4.42
C VAL A 50 -4.12 4.56 5.79
N GLU A 51 -4.41 5.38 6.79
CA GLU A 51 -4.84 4.90 8.11
C GLU A 51 -6.12 4.06 7.95
N ASN A 52 -6.12 2.85 8.52
CA ASN A 52 -7.27 1.97 8.55
C ASN A 52 -7.91 2.02 9.95
N PHE A 53 -9.05 2.68 10.06
CA PHE A 53 -9.82 2.77 11.31
C PHE A 53 -10.77 1.59 11.53
N ASP A 54 -10.71 0.56 10.67
CA ASP A 54 -11.48 -0.66 10.87
C ASP A 54 -11.00 -1.39 12.13
N LYS A 55 -11.87 -1.40 13.14
CA LYS A 55 -11.64 -2.06 14.42
C LYS A 55 -11.71 -3.58 14.33
N ASN A 56 -12.20 -4.12 13.21
CA ASN A 56 -12.27 -5.56 12.96
C ASN A 56 -11.05 -6.10 12.20
N ALA A 57 -10.14 -5.23 11.75
CA ALA A 57 -8.92 -5.66 11.10
C ALA A 57 -8.04 -6.44 12.08
N LEU A 58 -7.90 -7.74 11.82
CA LEU A 58 -7.10 -8.66 12.63
C LEU A 58 -5.60 -8.45 12.45
N GLU A 59 -5.20 -7.93 11.30
CA GLU A 59 -3.82 -7.66 10.94
C GLU A 59 -3.57 -6.16 10.81
N ARG A 60 -2.34 -5.74 11.10
CA ARG A 60 -1.92 -4.34 10.96
C ARG A 60 -2.00 -3.86 9.52
N ILE A 61 -1.75 -4.73 8.54
CA ILE A 61 -1.68 -4.37 7.12
C ILE A 61 -2.82 -5.07 6.40
N THR A 62 -3.72 -4.29 5.82
CA THR A 62 -4.77 -4.79 4.93
C THR A 62 -4.42 -4.42 3.49
N TRP A 63 -4.53 -5.37 2.56
CA TRP A 63 -4.28 -5.13 1.15
C TRP A 63 -5.59 -5.02 0.38
N SER A 64 -5.63 -4.08 -0.56
CA SER A 64 -6.74 -3.91 -1.50
C SER A 64 -6.21 -3.68 -2.90
N LEU A 65 -6.66 -4.48 -3.86
CA LEU A 65 -6.43 -4.23 -5.28
C LEU A 65 -7.57 -3.32 -5.76
N ALA A 66 -7.24 -2.08 -6.11
CA ALA A 66 -8.19 -1.20 -6.78
C ALA A 66 -7.99 -1.41 -8.29
N GLY A 67 -9.02 -1.99 -8.92
CA GLY A 67 -9.22 -2.25 -10.36
C GLY A 67 -8.04 -2.09 -11.33
N ILE A 68 -7.73 -3.18 -12.04
CA ILE A 68 -6.98 -3.13 -13.30
C ILE A 68 -7.86 -2.36 -14.30
N GLU A 69 -7.49 -1.16 -14.73
CA GLU A 69 -8.01 -0.65 -16.01
C GLU A 69 -7.23 -1.38 -17.11
N LEU A 70 -7.85 -2.43 -17.66
CA LEU A 70 -7.39 -3.19 -18.83
C LEU A 70 -7.55 -2.36 -20.11
#